data_AF-A0A933DJR4-F1
#
_entry.id   AF-A0A933DJR4-F1
#
_cell.length_a   1.000
_cell.length_b   1.000
_cell.length_c   1.000
_cell.angle_alpha   90.00
_cell.angle_beta   90.00
_cell.angle_gamma   90.00
#
_symmetry.space_group_name_H-M   'P 1'
#
loop_
_entity.id
_entity.type
_entity.pdbx_description
1 polymer ?
#
loop_
_entity_poly.entity_id
_entity_poly.type
_entity_poly.pdbx_seq_one_letter_code
_entity_poly.pdbx_strand_id
1 'polypeptide(L)'
;RYGEPPADYDKVYCYTSDPRLVAKRFAGETTKGSPNLFLLKPDTFLSSYPTLPLAQLFVDLWNLSDWYAKDFVRVVKEAIDGLLS
;
A
#
# COMPACT_ATOMS: atom_id res chain seq x y z
N ARG A 1 0.83 10.47 -0.56
CA ARG A 1 1.08 10.44 -2.02
C ARG A 1 -0.03 11.13 -2.81
N TYR A 2 -1.30 11.00 -2.41
CA TYR A 2 -2.44 11.54 -3.18
C TYR A 2 -3.30 12.57 -2.43
N GLY A 3 -2.86 13.05 -1.26
CA GLY A 3 -3.55 14.11 -0.52
C GLY A 3 -4.93 13.75 0.05
N GLU A 4 -5.45 12.57 -0.29
CA GLU A 4 -6.72 12.10 0.24
C GLU A 4 -6.58 11.78 1.74
N PRO A 5 -7.57 12.18 2.57
CA PRO A 5 -7.61 11.77 3.96
C PRO A 5 -7.54 10.24 4.01
N PRO A 6 -6.86 9.65 5.02
CA PRO A 6 -6.82 8.21 5.15
C PRO A 6 -8.26 7.72 5.25
N ALA A 7 -8.75 7.05 4.21
CA ALA A 7 -10.03 6.36 4.26
C ALA A 7 -9.99 5.34 5.40
N ASP A 8 -11.16 4.88 5.86
CA ASP A 8 -11.31 3.78 6.81
C ASP A 8 -10.80 2.46 6.19
N TYR A 9 -9.49 2.37 5.95
CA TYR A 9 -8.84 1.22 5.36
C TYR A 9 -8.83 0.09 6.37
N ASP A 10 -9.57 -0.96 6.06
CA ASP A 10 -9.62 -2.19 6.86
C ASP A 10 -8.29 -2.97 6.83
N LYS A 11 -7.40 -2.67 5.86
CA LYS A 11 -6.10 -3.35 5.69
C LYS A 11 -5.02 -2.38 5.21
N VAL A 12 -3.83 -2.48 5.79
CA VAL A 12 -2.62 -1.72 5.46
C VAL A 12 -1.49 -2.68 5.15
N TYR A 13 -0.91 -2.55 3.95
CA TYR A 13 0.23 -3.36 3.52
C TYR A 13 1.50 -2.51 3.52
N CYS A 14 2.57 -3.03 4.10
CA CYS A 14 3.85 -2.33 4.20
C CYS A 14 5.01 -3.26 3.89
N TYR A 15 5.97 -2.77 3.10
CA TYR A 15 7.22 -3.48 2.84
C TYR A 15 8.26 -3.18 3.91
N THR A 16 8.89 -4.21 4.47
CA THR A 16 10.04 -4.06 5.39
C THR A 16 11.00 -5.22 5.29
N SER A 17 12.31 -4.93 5.33
CA SER A 17 13.36 -5.93 5.49
C SER A 17 13.52 -6.38 6.95
N ASP A 18 13.09 -5.56 7.91
CA ASP A 18 13.13 -5.87 9.34
C ASP A 18 11.77 -5.60 10.00
N PRO A 19 10.95 -6.65 10.17
CA PRO A 19 9.65 -6.55 10.86
C PRO A 19 9.75 -6.06 12.31
N ARG A 20 10.90 -6.23 12.97
CA ARG A 20 11.08 -5.86 14.39
C ARG A 20 11.03 -4.35 14.58
N LEU A 21 11.46 -3.58 13.58
CA LEU A 21 11.36 -2.11 13.61
C LEU A 21 9.91 -1.66 13.65
N VAL A 22 9.07 -2.31 12.86
CA VAL A 22 7.64 -2.02 12.81
C VAL A 22 6.98 -2.48 14.12
N ALA A 23 7.26 -3.70 14.57
CA ALA A 23 6.76 -4.20 15.85
C ALA A 23 7.13 -3.29 17.03
N LYS A 24 8.37 -2.77 17.06
CA LYS A 24 8.82 -1.82 18.10
C LYS A 24 8.03 -0.50 18.06
N ARG A 25 7.72 0.00 16.86
CA ARG A 25 6.90 1.22 16.68
C ARG A 25 5.50 1.05 17.28
N PHE A 26 4.92 -0.15 17.13
CA PHE A 26 3.58 -0.47 17.59
C PHE A 26 3.52 -1.18 18.95
N ALA A 27 4.66 -1.39 19.64
CA ALA A 27 4.74 -2.16 20.88
C ALA A 27 3.94 -1.58 22.06
N GLY A 28 3.59 -0.29 22.01
CA GLY A 28 2.73 0.38 22.98
C GLY A 28 1.27 0.54 22.54
N GLU A 29 0.92 0.12 21.32
CA GLU A 29 -0.44 0.21 20.81
C GLU A 29 -1.22 -1.06 21.15
N THR A 30 -2.27 -0.89 21.96
CA THR A 30 -3.27 -1.92 22.24
C THR A 30 -4.56 -1.56 21.49
N THR A 31 -4.48 -1.51 20.18
CA THR A 31 -5.64 -1.21 19.33
C THR A 31 -6.60 -2.40 19.38
N LYS A 32 -7.85 -2.16 19.76
CA LYS A 32 -8.89 -3.20 19.77
C LYS A 32 -9.35 -3.44 18.34
N GLY A 33 -9.30 -4.68 17.85
CA GLY A 33 -9.79 -5.04 16.52
C GLY A 33 -9.04 -6.22 15.91
N SER A 34 -9.47 -6.61 14.71
CA SER A 34 -8.74 -7.59 13.89
C SER A 34 -7.41 -7.00 13.42
N PRO A 35 -6.33 -7.80 13.34
CA PRO A 35 -5.07 -7.35 12.77
C PRO A 35 -5.26 -6.86 11.34
N ASN A 36 -4.91 -5.60 11.08
CA ASN A 36 -5.04 -4.96 9.77
C ASN A 36 -3.71 -4.56 9.14
N LEU A 37 -2.58 -4.74 9.83
CA LEU A 37 -1.25 -4.44 9.30
C LEU A 37 -0.56 -5.70 8.78
N PHE A 38 -0.25 -5.71 7.50
CA PHE A 38 0.41 -6.81 6.82
C PHE A 38 1.82 -6.38 6.39
N LEU A 39 2.83 -7.11 6.85
CA LEU A 39 4.22 -6.85 6.52
C LEU A 39 4.67 -7.77 5.39
N LEU A 40 5.07 -7.16 4.28
CA LEU A 40 5.56 -7.83 3.10
C LEU A 40 7.08 -7.73 3.03
N LYS A 41 7.72 -8.80 2.56
CA LYS A 41 9.16 -8.80 2.32
C LYS A 41 9.44 -8.07 1.00
N PRO A 42 10.26 -7.01 0.96
CA PRO A 42 10.62 -6.35 -0.28
C PRO A 42 11.50 -7.28 -1.12
N ASP A 43 11.33 -7.22 -2.44
CA ASP A 43 12.29 -7.83 -3.34
C ASP A 43 13.58 -6.98 -3.44
N THR A 44 14.63 -7.58 -4.01
CA THR A 44 15.95 -6.94 -4.14
C THR A 44 15.91 -5.69 -5.00
N PHE A 45 15.04 -5.63 -6.00
CA PHE A 45 14.91 -4.49 -6.91
C PHE A 45 14.06 -3.37 -6.32
N LEU A 46 13.07 -3.69 -5.49
CA LEU A 46 12.20 -2.73 -4.81
C LEU A 46 13.00 -1.80 -3.90
N SER A 47 14.07 -2.34 -3.30
CA SER A 47 15.00 -1.58 -2.45
C SER A 47 15.78 -0.50 -3.21
N SER A 48 15.84 -0.57 -4.54
CA SER A 48 16.49 0.43 -5.39
C SER A 48 15.60 1.63 -5.71
N TYR A 49 14.29 1.53 -5.46
CA TYR A 49 13.35 2.62 -5.71
C TYR A 49 13.15 3.47 -4.45
N PRO A 50 13.13 4.82 -4.57
CA PRO A 50 12.87 5.70 -3.42
C PRO A 50 11.44 5.58 -2.89
N THR A 51 10.51 5.14 -3.73
CA THR A 51 9.09 4.92 -3.40
C THR A 51 8.56 3.73 -4.18
N LEU A 52 7.51 3.08 -3.66
CA LEU A 52 6.87 1.95 -4.34
C LEU A 52 6.46 2.31 -5.79
N PRO A 53 6.97 1.58 -6.81
CA PRO A 53 6.58 1.80 -8.20
C PRO A 53 5.08 1.54 -8.41
N LEU A 54 4.46 2.27 -9.34
CA LEU A 54 3.03 2.10 -9.65
C LEU A 54 2.72 0.70 -10.19
N ALA A 55 3.63 0.14 -10.99
CA ALA A 55 3.50 -1.22 -11.51
C ALA A 55 3.45 -2.26 -10.39
N GLN A 56 4.33 -2.13 -9.39
CA GLN A 56 4.32 -3.03 -8.23
C GLN A 56 3.01 -2.86 -7.43
N LEU A 57 2.60 -1.62 -7.15
CA LEU A 57 1.35 -1.34 -6.45
C LEU A 57 0.14 -1.96 -7.17
N PHE A 58 0.09 -1.88 -8.51
CA PHE A 58 -0.98 -2.50 -9.29
C PHE A 58 -0.98 -4.03 -9.16
N VAL A 59 0.19 -4.67 -9.29
CA VAL A 59 0.31 -6.14 -9.17
C VAL A 59 -0.08 -6.60 -7.76
N ASP A 60 0.32 -5.87 -6.74
CA ASP A 60 -0.04 -6.16 -5.35
C ASP A 60 -1.55 -6.08 -5.16
N LEU A 61 -2.19 -5.01 -5.63
CA LEU A 61 -3.65 -4.85 -5.55
C LEU A 61 -4.39 -5.91 -6.36
N TRP A 62 -3.87 -6.29 -7.53
CA TRP A 62 -4.46 -7.33 -8.38
C TRP A 62 -4.43 -8.72 -7.73
N ASN A 63 -3.40 -9.00 -6.94
CA ASN A 63 -3.29 -10.26 -6.20
C ASN A 63 -4.18 -10.33 -4.95
N LEU A 64 -4.75 -9.21 -4.50
CA LEU A 64 -5.74 -9.22 -3.43
C LEU A 64 -7.08 -9.70 -3.99
N SER A 65 -7.83 -10.46 -3.18
CA SER A 65 -9.20 -10.90 -3.52
C SER A 65 -10.21 -9.74 -3.58
N ASP A 66 -9.78 -8.53 -3.21
CA ASP A 66 -10.61 -7.36 -3.03
C ASP A 66 -10.73 -6.53 -4.33
N TRP A 67 -11.79 -5.75 -4.47
CA TRP A 67 -12.11 -4.97 -5.67
C TRP A 67 -11.17 -3.76 -5.91
N TYR A 68 -10.22 -3.51 -5.01
CA TYR A 68 -9.36 -2.31 -5.01
C TYR A 68 -8.54 -2.14 -6.28
N ALA A 69 -8.17 -3.23 -6.97
CA ALA A 69 -7.42 -3.15 -8.21
C ALA A 69 -8.17 -2.41 -9.34
N LYS A 70 -9.49 -2.63 -9.45
CA LYS A 70 -10.33 -2.00 -10.47
C LYS A 70 -10.43 -0.49 -10.25
N ASP A 71 -10.59 -0.09 -9.01
CA ASP A 71 -10.72 1.32 -8.63
C ASP A 71 -9.39 2.07 -8.77
N PHE A 72 -8.28 1.42 -8.43
CA PHE A 72 -6.95 1.98 -8.67
C PHE A 72 -6.71 2.29 -10.16
N VAL A 73 -7.04 1.35 -11.07
CA VAL A 73 -6.88 1.57 -12.51
C VAL A 73 -7.74 2.73 -13.00
N ARG A 74 -8.99 2.85 -12.49
CA ARG A 74 -9.88 3.96 -12.83
C ARG A 74 -9.27 5.31 -12.44
N VAL A 75 -8.79 5.45 -11.20
CA VAL A 75 -8.18 6.70 -10.71
C VAL A 75 -6.91 7.04 -11.49
N VAL A 76 -6.07 6.05 -11.79
CA VAL A 76 -4.87 6.27 -12.62
C VAL A 76 -5.25 6.74 -14.01
N LYS A 77 -6.29 6.16 -14.63
CA LYS A 77 -6.78 6.60 -15.94
C LYS A 77 -7.29 8.04 -15.89
N GLU A 78 -8.12 8.38 -14.92
CA GLU A 78 -8.65 9.75 -14.76
C GLU A 78 -7.52 10.77 -14.57
N ALA A 79 -6.48 10.42 -13.81
CA ALA A 79 -5.30 11.26 -13.65
C ALA A 79 -4.51 11.47 -14.96
N ILE A 80 -4.40 10.44 -15.80
CA ILE A 80 -3.76 10.53 -17.11
C ILE A 80 -4.62 11.37 -18.06
N ASP A 81 -5.93 11.11 -18.13
CA ASP A 81 -6.86 11.84 -18.99
C ASP A 81 -6.87 13.34 -18.64
N GLY A 82 -6.85 13.69 -17.35
CA GLY A 82 -6.77 15.09 -16.89
C GLY A 82 -5.42 15.78 -17.12
N LEU A 83 -4.34 15.03 -17.39
CA LEU A 83 -3.05 15.59 -17.80
C LEU A 83 -2.96 15.84 -19.31
N LEU A 84 -3.79 15.14 -20.10
CA LEU A 84 -3.81 15.20 -21.57
C LEU A 84 -4.88 16.16 -22.12
N SER A 85 -5.77 16.66 -21.27
CA SER A 85 -6.79 17.67 -21.57
C SER A 85 -6.26 19.10 -21.40
#